data_AF-A0A963HIU1-F1
#
_entry.id   AF-A0A963HIU1-F1
#
_cell.length_a   1.000
_cell.length_b   1.000
_cell.length_c   1.000
_cell.angle_alpha   90.00
_cell.angle_beta   90.00
_cell.angle_gamma   90.00
#
_symmetry.space_group_name_H-M   'P 1'
#
loop_
_entity.id
_entity.type
_entity.pdbx_description
1 polymer ?
#
loop_
_entity_poly.entity_id
_entity_poly.type
_entity_poly.pdbx_seq_one_letter_code
_entity_poly.pdbx_strand_id
1 'polypeptide(L)' 'IPVEPIVVAARGQAPAGLRTLTDAKGRIRERYDLQPGTTYLVRPDQHVTARWRALDPARVRAAVARATCNA' A
#
# COMPACT_ATOMS: atom_id res chain seq x y z
N ILE A 1 3.17 -9.08 13.17
CA ILE A 1 2.80 -9.62 11.85
C ILE A 1 3.55 -8.83 10.78
N PRO A 2 4.31 -9.48 9.90
CA PRO A 2 5.07 -8.81 8.85
C PRO A 2 4.13 -8.19 7.81
N VAL A 3 4.57 -7.08 7.20
CA VAL A 3 3.91 -6.43 6.06
C VAL A 3 4.97 -6.21 4.99
N GLU A 4 4.70 -6.64 3.76
CA GLU A 4 5.59 -6.36 2.62
C GLU A 4 5.28 -4.97 2.04
N PRO A 5 6.23 -4.03 2.03
CA PRO A 5 6.05 -2.75 1.36
C PRO A 5 6.24 -2.89 -0.15
N ILE A 6 5.26 -2.40 -0.90
CA ILE A 6 5.33 -2.28 -2.37
C ILE A 6 5.05 -0.83 -2.73
N VAL A 7 5.92 -0.23 -3.54
CA VAL A 7 5.75 1.13 -4.05
C VAL A 7 5.19 1.06 -5.46
N VAL A 8 4.11 1.80 -5.72
CA VAL A 8 3.59 2.00 -7.08
C VAL A 8 4.07 3.35 -7.58
N ALA A 9 4.74 3.37 -8.73
CA ALA A 9 5.24 4.60 -9.34
C ALA A 9 4.96 4.60 -10.85
N ALA A 10 4.74 5.78 -11.43
CA ALA A 10 4.62 5.89 -12.88
C ALA A 10 5.94 5.57 -13.60
N ARG A 11 7.08 5.91 -12.97
CA ARG A 11 8.45 5.67 -13.44
C ARG A 11 9.42 5.63 -12.25
N GLY A 12 10.61 5.07 -12.49
CA GLY A 12 11.70 5.03 -11.52
C GLY A 12 11.57 3.88 -10.51
N GLN A 13 12.51 3.84 -9.57
CA GLN A 13 12.59 2.84 -8.51
C GLN A 13 12.50 3.52 -7.15
N ALA A 14 11.80 2.88 -6.21
CA ALA A 14 11.78 3.32 -4.84
C ALA A 14 13.18 3.20 -4.18
N PRO A 15 13.52 4.09 -3.23
CA PRO A 15 14.76 4.01 -2.50
C PRO A 15 14.84 2.74 -1.63
N ALA A 16 16.04 2.45 -1.13
CA ALA A 16 16.31 1.34 -0.20
C ALA A 16 15.95 -0.07 -0.72
N GLY A 17 15.92 -0.25 -2.04
CA GLY A 17 15.63 -1.56 -2.66
C GLY A 17 14.19 -2.03 -2.50
N LEU A 18 13.26 -1.12 -2.14
CA LEU A 18 11.85 -1.45 -2.02
C LEU A 18 11.28 -1.93 -3.36
N ARG A 19 10.49 -3.01 -3.30
CA ARG A 19 9.83 -3.56 -4.48
C ARG A 19 8.96 -2.48 -5.11
N THR A 20 9.24 -2.18 -6.38
CA THR A 20 8.54 -1.13 -7.12
C THR A 20 7.76 -1.73 -8.28
N LEU A 21 6.48 -1.36 -8.38
CA LEU A 21 5.63 -1.67 -9.51
C LEU A 21 5.47 -0.42 -10.38
N THR A 22 5.87 -0.53 -11.65
CA THR A 22 5.72 0.54 -12.62
C THR A 22 4.31 0.55 -13.20
N ASP A 23 3.49 1.53 -12.82
CA ASP A 23 2.16 1.75 -13.40
C ASP A 23 2.24 2.49 -14.73
N ALA A 24 2.88 1.86 -15.73
CA ALA A 24 3.19 2.49 -17.02
C ALA A 24 1.96 2.98 -17.79
N LYS A 25 0.79 2.36 -17.56
CA LYS A 25 -0.48 2.72 -18.20
C LYS A 25 -1.41 3.54 -17.28
N GLY A 26 -0.98 3.87 -16.07
CA GLY A 26 -1.77 4.64 -15.11
C GLY A 26 -3.03 3.92 -14.61
N ARG A 27 -3.12 2.60 -14.76
CA ARG A 27 -4.35 1.82 -14.47
C ARG A 27 -4.52 1.54 -12.99
N ILE A 28 -3.42 1.38 -12.27
CA ILE A 28 -3.47 1.24 -10.81
C ILE A 28 -3.91 2.58 -10.23
N ARG A 29 -3.31 3.68 -10.69
CA ARG A 29 -3.70 5.04 -10.31
C ARG A 29 -5.17 5.32 -10.56
N GLU A 30 -5.68 4.98 -11.73
CA GLU A 30 -7.08 5.18 -12.11
C GLU A 30 -8.03 4.35 -11.23
N ARG A 31 -7.79 3.04 -11.10
CA ARG A 31 -8.70 2.12 -10.40
C ARG A 31 -8.69 2.28 -8.89
N TYR A 32 -7.55 2.64 -8.32
CA TYR A 32 -7.37 2.83 -6.87
C TYR A 32 -7.38 4.32 -6.48
N ASP A 33 -7.71 5.24 -7.40
CA ASP A 33 -7.69 6.69 -7.14
C ASP A 33 -6.40 7.09 -6.36
N LEU A 34 -5.25 6.67 -6.89
CA LEU A 34 -3.96 6.91 -6.25
C LEU A 34 -3.54 8.36 -6.43
N GLN A 35 -3.15 8.97 -5.32
CA GLN A 35 -2.43 10.24 -5.26
C GLN A 35 -1.06 9.99 -4.60
N PRO A 36 -0.05 10.87 -4.79
CA PRO A 36 1.21 10.75 -4.06
C PRO A 36 0.97 10.57 -2.56
N GLY A 37 1.58 9.53 -1.96
CA GLY A 37 1.38 9.17 -0.55
C GLY A 37 0.18 8.27 -0.25
N THR A 38 -0.73 8.06 -1.21
CA THR A 38 -1.86 7.14 -1.03
C THR A 38 -1.35 5.75 -0.72
N THR A 39 -1.83 5.19 0.38
CA THR A 39 -1.37 3.92 0.93
C THR A 39 -2.56 2.98 1.11
N TYR A 40 -2.42 1.75 0.63
CA TYR A 40 -3.39 0.68 0.80
C TYR A 40 -2.77 -0.43 1.63
N LEU A 41 -3.56 -1.00 2.55
CA LEU A 41 -3.24 -2.27 3.20
C LEU A 41 -4.11 -3.34 2.56
N VAL A 42 -3.47 -4.36 2.01
CA VAL A 42 -4.13 -5.45 1.28
C VAL A 42 -3.70 -6.78 1.88
N ARG A 43 -4.66 -7.69 2.07
CA ARG A 43 -4.40 -9.06 2.51
C ARG A 43 -3.98 -9.95 1.33
N PRO A 44 -3.35 -11.12 1.58
CA PRO A 44 -2.99 -12.08 0.53
C PRO A 44 -4.19 -12.62 -0.27
N ASP A 45 -5.39 -12.59 0.30
CA ASP A 45 -6.67 -12.93 -0.35
C ASP A 45 -7.27 -11.76 -1.15
N GLN A 46 -6.46 -10.74 -1.44
CA GLN A 46 -6.82 -9.54 -2.21
C GLN A 46 -7.82 -8.60 -1.52
N HIS A 47 -8.12 -8.81 -0.24
CA HIS A 47 -8.99 -7.90 0.49
C HIS A 47 -8.27 -6.61 0.89
N VAL A 48 -8.83 -5.45 0.52
CA VAL A 48 -8.35 -4.14 0.99
C VAL A 48 -8.88 -3.90 2.41
N THR A 49 -7.99 -3.96 3.40
CA THR A 49 -8.36 -3.80 4.81
C THR A 49 -8.32 -2.35 5.29
N ALA A 50 -7.54 -1.50 4.61
CA ALA A 50 -7.48 -0.08 4.90
C ALA A 50 -6.94 0.73 3.72
N ARG A 51 -7.29 2.02 3.68
CA ARG A 51 -6.84 3.01 2.71
C ARG A 51 -6.57 4.34 3.41
N TRP A 52 -5.46 4.98 3.06
CA TRP A 52 -5.10 6.32 3.54
C TRP A 52 -4.57 7.20 2.40
N ARG A 53 -4.70 8.53 2.54
CA ARG A 53 -4.12 9.50 1.60
C ARG A 53 -2.63 9.75 1.83
N ALA A 54 -2.13 9.46 3.03
CA ALA A 54 -0.74 9.55 3.41
C ALA A 54 -0.37 8.34 4.28
N LEU A 55 0.88 7.90 4.21
CA LEU A 55 1.41 6.82 5.06
C LEU A 55 1.51 7.28 6.52
N ASP A 56 0.87 6.55 7.42
CA ASP A 56 1.01 6.70 8.86
C ASP A 56 1.31 5.33 9.48
N PRO A 57 2.55 5.10 9.97
CA PRO A 57 2.94 3.81 10.53
C PRO A 57 2.09 3.35 11.72
N ALA A 58 1.55 4.26 12.53
CA ALA A 58 0.70 3.90 13.66
C ALA A 58 -0.66 3.36 13.17
N ARG A 59 -1.24 4.01 12.16
CA ARG A 59 -2.48 3.54 11.51
C ARG A 59 -2.30 2.21 10.80
N VAL A 60 -1.16 1.99 10.16
CA VAL A 60 -0.83 0.69 9.55
C VAL A 60 -0.81 -0.41 10.62
N ARG A 61 -0.09 -0.19 11.73
CA ARG A 61 -0.05 -1.18 12.83
C ARG A 61 -1.43 -1.50 13.38
N ALA A 62 -2.26 -0.49 13.63
CA ALA A 62 -3.63 -0.68 14.11
C ALA A 62 -4.51 -1.45 13.11
N ALA A 63 -4.41 -1.13 11.81
CA ALA A 63 -5.15 -1.83 10.77
C ALA A 63 -4.72 -3.30 10.62
N VAL A 64 -3.41 -3.59 10.75
CA VAL A 64 -2.89 -4.97 10.77
C VAL A 64 -3.44 -5.74 11.97
N ALA A 65 -3.40 -5.17 13.17
CA ALA A 65 -3.95 -5.79 14.37
C ALA A 65 -5.44 -6.13 14.18
N ARG A 66 -6.23 -5.18 13.68
CA ARG A 66 -7.65 -5.40 13.37
C ARG A 66 -7.88 -6.47 12.31
N ALA A 67 -7.14 -6.44 11.20
CA ALA A 67 -7.31 -7.36 10.07
C ALA A 67 -6.95 -8.82 10.41
N THR A 68 -6.21 -9.03 11.50
CA THR A 68 -5.71 -10.33 11.95
C THR A 68 -6.24 -10.74 13.32
N CYS A 69 -7.22 -10.03 13.85
CA CYS A 69 -7.84 -10.29 15.16
C CYS A 69 -6.85 -10.25 16.34
N ASN A 70 -5.86 -9.35 16.30
CA ASN A 70 -4.89 -9.09 17.36
C ASN A 70 -5.04 -7.69 17.98
N ALA A 71 -6.20 -7.05 17.77
CA ALA A 71 -6.52 -5.73 18.28
C ALA A 71 -7.04 -5.77 19.73
#